data_AF-A0A527XD56-F1
#
_entry.id   AF-A0A527XD56-F1
#
_cell.length_a   1.000
_cell.length_b   1.000
_cell.length_c   1.000
_cell.angle_alpha   90.00
_cell.angle_beta   90.00
_cell.angle_gamma   90.00
#
_symmetry.space_group_name_H-M   'P 1'
#
loop_
_entity.id
_entity.type
_entity.pdbx_description
1 polymer ?
#
loop_
_entity_poly.entity_id
_entity_poly.type
_entity_poly.pdbx_seq_one_letter_code
_entity_poly.pdbx_strand_id
1 'polypeptide(L)' 'ILYPLPWIGDIFGDLMLGVGWVALFGVAMLWITAIRAMFKARTTLDPNAEPDHLVTSGPFGITRNPMYLANTL' A
#
# COMPACT_ATOMS: atom_id res chain seq x y z
N ILE A 1 45.68 -11.56 5.09
CA ILE A 1 44.26 -11.67 5.52
C ILE A 1 43.53 -10.48 4.91
N LEU A 2 42.57 -10.70 4.01
CA LEU A 2 41.72 -9.63 3.47
C LEU A 2 40.57 -9.40 4.45
N TYR A 3 40.44 -8.18 4.96
CA TYR A 3 39.28 -7.77 5.75
C TYR A 3 38.22 -7.18 4.81
N PRO A 4 36.95 -7.58 4.91
CA PRO A 4 35.90 -6.93 4.14
C PRO A 4 35.85 -5.45 4.53
N LEU A 5 35.78 -4.57 3.53
CA LEU A 5 35.66 -3.14 3.75
C LEU A 5 34.31 -2.88 4.43
N PRO A 6 34.26 -2.23 5.61
CA PRO A 6 33.04 -2.13 6.42
C PRO A 6 31.91 -1.34 5.74
N TRP A 7 32.17 -0.67 4.62
CA TRP A 7 31.21 0.07 3.82
C TRP A 7 30.71 -0.68 2.58
N ILE A 8 31.38 -1.77 2.16
CA ILE A 8 30.84 -2.68 1.15
C ILE A 8 30.01 -3.69 1.91
N GLY A 9 28.80 -3.26 2.26
CA GLY A 9 27.82 -4.05 3.02
C GLY A 9 27.13 -5.11 2.16
N ASP A 10 26.10 -5.73 2.74
CA ASP A 10 25.21 -6.67 2.06
C ASP A 10 24.28 -5.90 1.09
N ILE A 11 24.76 -5.65 -0.13
CA ILE A 11 24.00 -4.94 -1.18
C ILE A 11 22.62 -5.56 -1.39
N PHE A 12 22.50 -6.88 -1.28
CA PHE A 12 21.22 -7.56 -1.42
C PHE A 12 20.29 -7.25 -0.24
N GLY A 13 20.81 -7.29 0.98
CA GLY A 13 20.10 -6.86 2.19
C GLY A 13 19.62 -5.41 2.12
N ASP A 14 20.49 -4.48 1.71
CA ASP A 14 20.13 -3.06 1.55
C ASP A 14 19.04 -2.86 0.48
N LEU A 15 19.11 -3.60 -0.62
CA LEU A 15 18.08 -3.60 -1.66
C LEU A 15 16.75 -4.15 -1.13
N MET A 16 16.76 -5.29 -0.44
CA MET A 16 15.55 -5.89 0.14
C MET A 16 14.91 -4.96 1.18
N LEU A 17 15.71 -4.26 1.97
CA LEU A 17 15.24 -3.23 2.90
C LEU A 17 14.56 -2.08 2.14
N GLY A 18 15.16 -1.61 1.06
CA GLY A 18 14.56 -0.59 0.18
C GLY A 18 13.23 -1.04 -0.41
N VAL A 19 13.14 -2.29 -0.89
CA VAL A 19 11.88 -2.87 -1.39
C VAL A 19 10.82 -2.92 -0.29
N GLY A 20 11.19 -3.31 0.93
CA GLY A 20 10.29 -3.30 2.09
C GLY A 20 9.71 -1.91 2.36
N TRP A 21 10.54 -0.87 2.32
CA TRP A 21 10.06 0.52 2.48
C TRP A 21 9.12 0.95 1.34
N VAL A 22 9.45 0.61 0.09
CA VAL A 22 8.57 0.91 -1.06
C VAL A 22 7.21 0.22 -0.88
N ALA A 23 7.21 -1.05 -0.44
CA ALA A 23 5.97 -1.77 -0.14
C ALA A 23 5.15 -1.06 0.95
N LEU A 24 5.77 -0.69 2.08
CA LEU A 24 5.10 0.05 3.17
C LEU A 24 4.50 1.38 2.71
N PHE A 25 5.22 2.15 1.88
CA PHE A 25 4.67 3.37 1.29
C PHE A 25 3.53 3.07 0.32
N GLY A 26 3.61 1.98 -0.44
CA GLY A 26 2.54 1.48 -1.28
C GLY A 26 1.27 1.15 -0.49
N VAL A 27 1.40 0.45 0.64
CA VAL A 27 0.31 0.16 1.57
C VAL A 27 -0.36 1.44 2.06
N ALA A 28 0.44 2.38 2.58
CA ALA A 28 -0.07 3.66 3.08
C ALA A 28 -0.79 4.46 1.98
N MET A 29 -0.21 4.52 0.78
CA MET A 29 -0.81 5.19 -0.38
C MET A 29 -2.15 4.58 -0.77
N LEU A 30 -2.24 3.25 -0.87
CA LEU A 30 -3.47 2.54 -1.22
C LEU A 30 -4.57 2.80 -0.18
N TRP A 31 -4.25 2.69 1.11
CA TRP A 31 -5.21 2.98 2.19
C TRP A 31 -5.67 4.44 2.16
N ILE A 32 -4.75 5.40 2.17
CA ILE A 32 -5.08 6.82 2.22
C ILE A 32 -5.93 7.23 1.03
N THR A 33 -5.57 6.78 -0.18
CA THR A 33 -6.31 7.15 -1.40
C THR A 33 -7.66 6.44 -1.50
N ALA A 34 -7.78 5.19 -1.05
CA ALA A 34 -9.06 4.48 -1.01
C ALA A 34 -10.01 5.13 0.00
N ILE A 35 -9.55 5.37 1.23
CA ILE A 35 -10.32 6.03 2.28
C ILE A 35 -10.77 7.42 1.81
N ARG A 36 -9.87 8.21 1.19
CA ARG A 36 -10.22 9.51 0.62
C ARG A 36 -11.28 9.43 -0.47
N ALA A 37 -11.21 8.43 -1.35
CA ALA A 37 -12.21 8.23 -2.40
C ALA A 37 -13.59 7.92 -1.79
N MET A 38 -13.63 7.05 -0.77
CA MET A 38 -14.87 6.69 -0.06
C MET A 38 -15.46 7.86 0.72
N PHE A 39 -14.63 8.64 1.42
CA PHE A 39 -15.07 9.88 2.09
C PHE A 39 -15.64 10.90 1.10
N LYS A 40 -14.98 11.10 -0.05
CA LYS A 40 -15.47 12.01 -1.09
C LYS A 40 -16.79 11.54 -1.70
N ALA A 41 -16.94 10.23 -1.85
CA ALA A 41 -18.18 9.59 -2.30
C ALA A 41 -19.29 9.62 -1.24
N ARG A 42 -18.96 9.88 0.04
CA ARG A 42 -19.89 9.80 1.18
C ARG A 42 -20.49 8.40 1.34
N THR A 43 -19.66 7.36 1.17
CA THR A 43 -20.04 5.97 1.45
C THR A 43 -19.40 5.47 2.75
N THR A 44 -19.98 4.42 3.33
CA THR A 44 -19.49 3.77 4.55
C THR A 44 -18.12 3.10 4.36
N LEU A 45 -17.28 3.16 5.39
CA LEU A 45 -16.02 2.41 5.49
C LEU A 45 -16.19 1.06 6.20
N ASP A 46 -17.33 0.84 6.85
CA ASP A 46 -17.62 -0.42 7.54
C ASP A 46 -17.86 -1.53 6.50
N PRO A 47 -17.04 -2.59 6.46
CA PRO A 47 -17.20 -3.67 5.50
C PRO A 47 -18.49 -4.49 5.68
N ASN A 48 -19.18 -4.34 6.82
CA ASN A 48 -20.44 -5.02 7.12
C ASN A 48 -21.68 -4.14 6.90
N ALA A 49 -21.49 -2.85 6.62
CA ALA A 49 -22.60 -1.94 6.34
C ALA A 49 -22.98 -2.01 4.85
N GLU A 50 -24.23 -1.70 4.53
CA GLU A 50 -24.71 -1.63 3.15
C GLU A 50 -24.23 -0.31 2.51
N PRO A 51 -23.47 -0.35 1.39
CA PRO A 51 -23.03 0.86 0.70
C PRO A 51 -24.15 1.43 -0.19
N ASP A 52 -24.36 2.74 -0.12
CA ASP A 52 -25.42 3.42 -0.89
C ASP A 52 -25.20 3.40 -2.41
N HIS A 53 -23.94 3.35 -2.85
CA HIS A 53 -23.56 3.35 -4.27
C HIS A 53 -22.13 2.83 -4.48
N LEU A 54 -21.83 2.47 -5.73
CA LEU A 54 -20.51 1.97 -6.12
C LEU A 54 -19.51 3.13 -6.36
N VAL A 55 -18.33 3.03 -5.75
CA VAL A 55 -17.20 3.94 -6.00
C VAL A 55 -16.27 3.34 -7.06
N THR A 56 -16.03 4.07 -8.15
CA THR A 56 -15.16 3.62 -9.27
C THR A 56 -13.97 4.56 -9.53
N SER A 57 -13.84 5.63 -8.74
CA SER A 57 -12.76 6.62 -8.87
C SER A 57 -11.54 6.27 -8.01
N GLY A 58 -10.37 6.81 -8.37
CA GLY A 58 -9.14 6.60 -7.61
C GLY A 58 -8.69 5.14 -7.67
N PRO A 59 -8.22 4.54 -6.57
CA PRO A 59 -7.73 3.16 -6.59
C PRO A 59 -8.83 2.12 -6.89
N PHE A 60 -10.11 2.48 -6.68
CA PHE A 60 -11.26 1.64 -7.03
C PHE A 60 -11.47 1.48 -8.55
N GLY A 61 -10.82 2.32 -9.38
CA GLY A 61 -10.82 2.17 -10.83
C GLY A 61 -9.83 1.10 -11.34
N ILE A 62 -8.90 0.67 -10.48
CA ILE A 62 -7.88 -0.35 -10.81
C ILE A 62 -8.30 -1.71 -10.24
N THR A 63 -8.76 -1.74 -8.99
CA THR A 63 -9.23 -2.95 -8.31
C THR A 63 -10.47 -2.66 -7.48
N ARG A 64 -11.35 -3.64 -7.32
CA ARG A 64 -12.55 -3.52 -6.48
C ARG A 64 -12.23 -3.42 -4.98
N ASN A 65 -11.08 -3.94 -4.56
CA ASN A 65 -10.73 -4.14 -3.15
C ASN A 65 -9.32 -3.58 -2.82
N PRO A 66 -9.07 -2.27 -3.01
CA PRO A 66 -7.73 -1.69 -2.88
C PRO A 66 -7.13 -1.79 -1.47
N MET A 67 -7.96 -1.76 -0.43
CA MET A 67 -7.48 -1.94 0.96
C MET A 67 -7.04 -3.38 1.24
N TYR A 68 -7.70 -4.39 0.65
CA TYR A 68 -7.25 -5.77 0.77
C TYR A 68 -5.96 -6.01 -0.01
N LEU A 69 -5.81 -5.41 -1.19
CA LEU A 69 -4.56 -5.46 -1.94
C LEU A 69 -3.41 -4.88 -1.11
N ALA A 70 -3.64 -3.75 -0.43
CA ALA A 70 -2.66 -3.19 0.49
C ALA A 70 -2.26 -4.19 1.60
N ASN A 71 -3.21 -4.91 2.19
CA ASN A 71 -2.92 -5.88 3.25
C ASN A 71 -2.14 -7.13 2.78
N THR A 72 -2.02 -7.36 1.47
CA THR A 72 -1.21 -8.47 0.92
C THR A 72 0.23 -8.08 0.60
N LEU A 73 0.54 -6.78 0.66
CA LEU A 73 1.90 -6.24 0.49
C LEU A 73 2.61 -6.18 1.83
#